data_AF-A0A956WZM9-F1
#
_entry.id   AF-A0A956WZM9-F1
#
_cell.length_a   1.000
_cell.length_b   1.000
_cell.length_c   1.000
_cell.angle_alpha   90.00
_cell.angle_beta   90.00
_cell.angle_gamma   90.00
#
_symmetry.space_group_name_H-M   'P 1'
#
loop_
_entity.id
_entity.type
_entity.pdbx_description
1 polymer ?
#
loop_
_entity_poly.entity_id
_entity_poly.type
_entity_poly.pdbx_seq_one_letter_code
_entity_poly.pdbx_strand_id
1 'polypeptide(L)'
;MPTTTPSKNTSTKRQRQRTGPSPAHYDFVLVVIVASLIGLGMVMIFSASYVQANNLYGKSAFYFLRQLQWLAVSVIAMVVAAMIDFRILKRLALLLMAGTVIILIAVLLFGKDNLGSRRHLFGTSVQPSEVAKLTIIIYIAYWLSSKGSRLKEVSVGLVPFSVLLSLVALLIVLQPDFDTTALIVLTGLLMFFIAGADLKQLGIAGVVAIITFVVVVTQIDYASVRINEFLQFLKDPGAGSDQLTASLRALANGGVLGAGLGDGTTNILLPFTDSIFAVIGEELG
;
A
#
# COMPACT_ATOMS: atom_id res chain seq x y z
N MET A 1 -14.67 76.74 29.26
CA MET A 1 -15.39 75.78 30.13
C MET A 1 -16.46 75.08 29.32
N PRO A 2 -16.80 73.82 29.64
CA PRO A 2 -16.58 72.67 28.77
C PRO A 2 -17.88 71.89 28.44
N THR A 3 -17.77 70.89 27.57
CA THR A 3 -18.38 69.52 27.67
C THR A 3 -18.13 68.81 26.32
N THR A 4 -17.19 67.86 26.17
CA THR A 4 -17.33 66.39 26.39
C THR A 4 -18.64 65.86 25.79
N THR A 5 -18.73 64.92 24.83
CA THR A 5 -18.11 63.57 24.62
C THR A 5 -18.79 62.98 23.34
N PRO A 6 -18.58 61.72 22.89
CA PRO A 6 -17.41 60.84 22.88
C PRO A 6 -17.10 60.22 21.49
N SER A 7 -15.86 59.77 21.34
CA SER A 7 -15.39 58.79 20.36
C SER A 7 -16.18 57.47 20.47
N LYS A 8 -16.78 57.00 19.37
CA LYS A 8 -17.26 55.61 19.23
C LYS A 8 -16.21 54.80 18.49
N ASN A 9 -15.37 54.17 19.29
CA ASN A 9 -14.46 53.11 18.88
C ASN A 9 -15.28 51.84 18.58
N THR A 10 -15.70 51.64 17.34
CA THR A 10 -16.31 50.38 16.90
C THR A 10 -15.23 49.33 16.69
N SER A 11 -14.83 48.69 17.79
CA SER A 11 -14.08 47.43 17.76
C SER A 11 -14.97 46.34 17.16
N THR A 12 -14.82 46.10 15.86
CA THR A 12 -15.39 44.92 15.18
C THR A 12 -14.71 43.68 15.72
N LYS A 13 -15.29 43.11 16.79
CA LYS A 13 -15.03 41.72 17.20
C LYS A 13 -15.41 40.83 16.02
N ARG A 14 -14.44 40.48 15.17
CA ARG A 14 -14.52 39.32 14.27
C ARG A 14 -14.76 38.10 15.15
N GLN A 15 -16.03 37.74 15.33
CA GLN A 15 -16.42 36.44 15.85
C GLN A 15 -15.80 35.39 14.93
N ARG A 16 -14.71 34.76 15.37
CA ARG A 16 -14.29 33.48 14.84
C ARG A 16 -15.43 32.51 15.13
N GLN A 17 -16.31 32.31 14.15
CA GLN A 17 -17.20 31.16 14.12
C GLN A 17 -16.32 29.92 14.26
N ARG A 18 -16.32 29.33 15.46
CA ARG A 18 -15.82 27.98 15.65
C ARG A 18 -16.84 27.09 14.94
N THR A 19 -16.58 26.75 13.69
CA THR A 19 -17.27 25.66 13.03
C THR A 19 -17.03 24.42 13.89
N GLY A 20 -18.09 23.93 14.53
CA GLY A 20 -18.06 22.59 15.12
C GLY A 20 -17.73 21.56 14.03
N PRO A 21 -17.27 20.36 14.39
CA PRO A 21 -17.05 19.31 13.40
C PRO A 21 -18.34 19.09 12.61
N SER A 22 -18.31 19.33 11.30
CA SER A 22 -19.40 18.97 10.41
C SER A 22 -19.75 17.49 10.61
N PRO A 23 -21.04 17.10 10.58
CA PRO A 23 -21.39 15.68 10.61
C PRO A 23 -20.61 14.97 9.49
N ALA A 24 -19.91 13.89 9.85
CA ALA A 24 -19.11 13.12 8.91
C ALA A 24 -20.02 12.65 7.77
N HIS A 25 -19.88 13.27 6.59
CA HIS A 25 -20.53 12.77 5.39
C HIS A 25 -19.70 11.60 4.90
N TYR A 26 -20.21 10.39 5.08
CA TYR A 26 -19.59 9.20 4.51
C TYR A 26 -19.80 9.23 3.00
N ASP A 27 -18.74 8.98 2.24
CA ASP A 27 -18.82 8.79 0.80
C ASP A 27 -19.40 7.40 0.51
N PHE A 28 -20.73 7.33 0.44
CA PHE A 28 -21.44 6.08 0.20
C PHE A 28 -21.11 5.46 -1.16
N VAL A 29 -20.75 6.28 -2.16
CA VAL A 29 -20.36 5.76 -3.49
C VAL A 29 -19.06 4.99 -3.36
N LEU A 30 -18.06 5.55 -2.67
CA LEU A 30 -16.81 4.85 -2.40
C LEU A 30 -17.04 3.56 -1.60
N VAL A 31 -17.91 3.59 -0.59
CA VAL A 31 -18.25 2.40 0.21
C VAL A 31 -18.85 1.30 -0.66
N VAL A 32 -19.80 1.64 -1.55
CA VAL A 32 -20.43 0.66 -2.45
C VAL A 32 -19.43 0.08 -3.45
N ILE A 33 -18.52 0.90 -4.01
CA ILE A 33 -17.47 0.43 -4.91
C ILE A 33 -16.56 -0.56 -4.18
N VAL A 34 -16.07 -0.19 -2.99
CA VAL A 34 -15.20 -1.07 -2.18
C VAL A 34 -15.92 -2.36 -1.78
N ALA A 35 -17.19 -2.28 -1.36
CA ALA A 35 -17.99 -3.46 -1.02
C ALA A 35 -18.19 -4.38 -2.22
N SER A 36 -18.43 -3.82 -3.41
CA SER A 36 -18.56 -4.59 -4.66
C SER A 36 -17.26 -5.30 -5.02
N LEU A 37 -16.11 -4.61 -4.90
CA LEU A 37 -14.79 -5.20 -5.15
C LEU A 37 -14.46 -6.31 -4.15
N ILE A 38 -14.81 -6.14 -2.87
CA ILE A 38 -14.67 -7.18 -1.86
C ILE A 38 -15.56 -8.38 -2.20
N GLY A 39 -16.82 -8.15 -2.58
CA GLY A 39 -17.75 -9.21 -2.98
C GLY A 39 -17.21 -10.05 -4.14
N LEU A 40 -16.74 -9.37 -5.19
CA LEU A 40 -16.07 -10.03 -6.33
C LEU A 40 -14.84 -10.81 -5.86
N GLY A 41 -13.97 -10.18 -5.06
CA GLY A 41 -12.77 -10.84 -4.53
C GLY A 41 -13.08 -12.09 -3.71
N MET A 42 -14.16 -12.09 -2.90
CA MET A 42 -14.60 -13.26 -2.13
C MET A 42 -15.03 -14.42 -3.03
N VAL A 43 -15.79 -14.13 -4.09
CA VAL A 43 -16.20 -15.14 -5.09
C VAL A 43 -14.97 -15.72 -5.78
N MET A 44 -14.04 -14.86 -6.21
CA MET A 44 -12.86 -15.30 -6.95
C MET A 44 -11.85 -16.05 -6.08
N ILE A 45 -11.71 -15.72 -4.79
CA ILE A 45 -10.89 -16.50 -3.86
C ILE A 45 -11.43 -17.93 -3.73
N PHE A 46 -12.76 -18.08 -3.64
CA PHE A 46 -13.35 -19.42 -3.61
C PHE A 46 -13.07 -20.16 -4.92
N SER A 47 -13.33 -19.54 -6.07
CA SER A 47 -13.11 -20.16 -7.39
C SER A 47 -11.64 -20.53 -7.64
N ALA A 48 -10.70 -19.65 -7.33
CA ALA A 48 -9.28 -19.90 -7.54
C ALA A 48 -8.70 -20.98 -6.60
N SER A 49 -9.30 -21.19 -5.44
CA SER A 49 -8.72 -22.03 -4.39
C SER A 49 -9.47 -23.33 -4.08
N TYR A 50 -10.69 -23.55 -4.59
CA TYR A 50 -11.53 -24.67 -4.14
C TYR A 50 -10.88 -26.04 -4.36
N VAL A 51 -10.23 -26.28 -5.51
CA VAL A 51 -9.54 -27.55 -5.81
C VAL A 51 -8.35 -27.75 -4.89
N GLN A 52 -7.49 -26.74 -4.77
CA GLN A 52 -6.29 -26.80 -3.93
C GLN A 52 -6.65 -26.96 -2.45
N ALA A 53 -7.68 -26.24 -1.98
CA ALA A 53 -8.21 -26.35 -0.62
C ALA A 53 -8.76 -27.74 -0.31
N ASN A 54 -9.47 -28.34 -1.26
CA ASN A 54 -9.97 -29.70 -1.11
C ASN A 54 -8.82 -30.73 -1.06
N ASN A 55 -7.83 -30.60 -1.94
CA ASN A 55 -6.70 -31.52 -2.00
C ASN A 55 -5.82 -31.46 -0.73
N LEU A 56 -5.63 -30.26 -0.16
CA LEU A 56 -4.76 -30.07 1.01
C LEU A 56 -5.47 -30.27 2.35
N TYR A 57 -6.75 -29.88 2.47
CA TYR A 57 -7.47 -29.84 3.75
C TYR A 57 -8.76 -30.65 3.77
N GLY A 58 -9.14 -31.29 2.66
CA GLY A 58 -10.41 -32.00 2.51
C GLY A 58 -11.64 -31.08 2.58
N LYS A 59 -11.44 -29.77 2.44
CA LYS A 59 -12.49 -28.74 2.61
C LYS A 59 -12.32 -27.65 1.56
N SER A 60 -13.10 -27.71 0.48
CA SER A 60 -13.03 -26.75 -0.63
C SER A 60 -13.22 -25.29 -0.19
N ALA A 61 -13.99 -25.04 0.86
CA ALA A 61 -14.25 -23.69 1.37
C ALA A 61 -13.21 -23.18 2.39
N PHE A 62 -12.12 -23.92 2.66
CA PHE A 62 -11.16 -23.58 3.72
C PHE A 62 -10.62 -22.14 3.63
N TYR A 63 -10.12 -21.73 2.47
CA TYR A 63 -9.57 -20.38 2.29
C TYR A 63 -10.66 -19.31 2.26
N PHE A 64 -11.84 -19.61 1.70
CA PHE A 64 -12.99 -18.70 1.73
C PHE A 64 -13.43 -18.39 3.17
N LEU A 65 -13.58 -19.41 4.03
CA LEU A 65 -13.95 -19.19 5.44
C LEU A 65 -12.90 -18.36 6.18
N ARG A 66 -11.61 -18.62 5.92
CA ARG A 66 -10.52 -17.85 6.52
C ARG A 66 -10.53 -16.40 6.04
N GLN A 67 -10.79 -16.16 4.76
CA GLN A 67 -10.92 -14.81 4.22
C GLN A 67 -12.12 -14.08 4.83
N LEU A 68 -13.24 -14.77 5.04
CA LEU A 68 -14.43 -14.21 5.68
C LEU A 68 -14.14 -13.77 7.13
N GLN A 69 -13.33 -14.53 7.87
CA GLN A 69 -12.86 -14.13 9.21
C GLN A 69 -11.99 -12.86 9.16
N TRP A 70 -11.04 -12.78 8.23
CA TRP A 70 -10.22 -11.58 8.06
C TRP A 70 -11.04 -10.37 7.59
N LEU A 71 -12.05 -10.58 6.76
CA LEU A 71 -12.98 -9.54 6.36
C LEU A 71 -13.76 -9.00 7.57
N ALA A 72 -14.25 -9.87 8.45
CA ALA A 72 -14.92 -9.45 9.69
C ALA A 72 -13.99 -8.61 10.59
N VAL A 73 -12.74 -9.03 10.77
CA VAL A 73 -11.72 -8.26 11.51
C VAL A 73 -11.46 -6.91 10.84
N SER A 74 -11.39 -6.87 9.51
CA SER A 74 -11.14 -5.66 8.73
C SER A 74 -12.29 -4.65 8.83
N VAL A 75 -13.54 -5.13 8.83
CA VAL A 75 -14.73 -4.28 9.04
C VAL A 75 -14.72 -3.68 10.44
N ILE A 76 -14.40 -4.46 11.48
CA ILE A 76 -14.26 -3.94 12.85
C ILE A 76 -13.16 -2.87 12.91
N ALA A 77 -12.00 -3.16 12.33
CA ALA A 77 -10.87 -2.23 12.28
C ALA A 77 -11.23 -0.93 11.53
N MET A 78 -11.98 -1.02 10.42
CA MET A 78 -12.47 0.12 9.66
C MET A 78 -13.43 0.99 10.48
N VAL A 79 -14.40 0.38 11.18
CA VAL A 79 -15.35 1.12 12.03
C VAL A 79 -14.60 1.83 13.16
N VAL A 80 -13.68 1.14 13.84
CA VAL A 80 -12.85 1.74 14.89
C VAL A 80 -12.02 2.89 14.33
N ALA A 81 -11.38 2.71 13.17
CA ALA A 81 -10.58 3.76 12.53
C ALA A 81 -11.44 4.98 12.15
N ALA A 82 -12.67 4.77 11.66
CA ALA A 82 -13.60 5.84 11.31
C ALA A 82 -14.06 6.67 12.54
N MET A 83 -13.97 6.09 13.75
CA MET A 83 -14.28 6.79 15.01
C MET A 83 -13.09 7.59 15.56
N ILE A 84 -11.86 7.37 15.07
CA ILE A 84 -10.66 8.06 15.54
C ILE A 84 -10.53 9.41 14.84
N ASP A 85 -10.46 10.48 15.64
CA ASP A 85 -10.19 11.83 15.13
C ASP A 85 -8.78 11.91 14.50
N PHE A 86 -8.70 12.37 13.25
CA PHE A 86 -7.43 12.55 12.54
C PHE A 86 -6.41 13.42 13.29
N ARG A 87 -6.87 14.31 14.19
CA ARG A 87 -6.00 15.14 15.05
C ARG A 87 -5.21 14.31 16.05
N ILE A 88 -5.77 13.18 16.51
CA ILE A 88 -5.06 12.21 17.35
C ILE A 88 -3.94 11.57 16.53
N LEU A 89 -4.27 11.16 15.30
CA LEU A 89 -3.31 10.56 14.37
C LEU A 89 -2.13 11.51 14.09
N LYS A 90 -2.40 12.80 13.94
CA LYS A 90 -1.38 13.85 13.80
C LYS A 90 -0.41 13.90 15.00
N ARG A 91 -0.93 13.78 16.23
CA ARG A 91 -0.11 13.80 17.45
C ARG A 91 0.71 12.52 17.61
N LEU A 92 0.15 11.38 17.20
CA LEU A 92 0.79 10.09 17.29
C LEU A 92 1.72 9.78 16.11
N ALA A 93 1.71 10.58 15.04
CA ALA A 93 2.47 10.31 13.82
C ALA A 93 3.95 9.96 14.07
N LEU A 94 4.64 10.73 14.92
CA LEU A 94 6.03 10.46 15.28
C LEU A 94 6.19 9.14 16.05
N LEU A 95 5.28 8.87 16.99
CA LEU A 95 5.30 7.64 17.80
C LEU A 95 5.02 6.41 16.94
N LEU A 96 4.03 6.48 16.05
CA LEU A 96 3.71 5.42 15.10
C LEU A 96 4.91 5.15 14.19
N MET A 97 5.54 6.20 13.66
CA MET A 97 6.71 6.07 12.80
C MET A 97 7.90 5.44 13.53
N ALA A 98 8.20 5.89 14.74
CA ALA A 98 9.26 5.31 15.56
C ALA A 98 8.96 3.83 15.88
N GLY A 99 7.72 3.51 16.28
CA GLY A 99 7.29 2.13 16.51
C GLY A 99 7.42 1.26 15.27
N THR A 100 7.07 1.78 14.09
CA THR A 100 7.24 1.08 12.81
C THR A 100 8.70 0.77 12.52
N VAL A 101 9.59 1.76 12.67
CA VAL A 101 11.04 1.54 12.48
C VAL A 101 11.56 0.46 13.42
N ILE A 102 11.16 0.50 14.70
CA ILE A 102 11.54 -0.51 15.69
C ILE A 102 11.07 -1.90 15.27
N ILE A 103 9.81 -2.02 14.82
CA ILE A 103 9.26 -3.32 14.40
C ILE A 103 9.97 -3.81 13.13
N LEU A 104 10.27 -2.96 12.15
CA LEU A 104 11.03 -3.35 10.95
C LEU A 104 12.43 -3.84 11.31
N ILE A 105 13.13 -3.16 12.23
CA ILE A 105 14.42 -3.63 12.76
C ILE A 105 14.25 -4.98 13.45
N ALA A 106 13.20 -5.15 14.26
CA ALA A 106 12.92 -6.41 14.93
C ALA A 106 12.67 -7.56 13.94
N VAL A 107 12.01 -7.32 12.81
CA VAL A 107 11.86 -8.32 11.73
C VAL A 107 13.21 -8.71 11.13
N LEU A 108 14.11 -7.75 10.91
CA LEU A 108 15.44 -8.06 10.36
C LEU A 108 16.25 -8.97 11.31
N LEU A 109 16.14 -8.72 12.61
CA LEU A 109 16.90 -9.46 13.64
C LEU A 109 16.27 -10.81 14.00
N PHE A 110 14.94 -10.87 14.12
CA PHE A 110 14.21 -12.01 14.71
C PHE A 110 13.17 -12.64 13.76
N GLY A 111 13.00 -12.10 12.57
CA GLY A 111 12.07 -12.62 11.57
C GLY A 111 12.46 -14.04 11.16
N LYS A 112 11.47 -14.91 11.03
CA LYS A 112 11.67 -16.27 10.52
C LYS A 112 11.72 -16.24 8.99
N ASP A 113 12.66 -16.99 8.42
CA ASP A 113 12.74 -17.20 6.97
C ASP A 113 11.55 -18.05 6.53
N ASN A 114 10.59 -17.43 5.84
CA ASN A 114 9.58 -18.16 5.08
C ASN A 114 9.88 -17.94 3.59
N LEU A 115 10.15 -19.02 2.85
CA LEU A 115 10.38 -18.98 1.40
C LEU A 115 11.49 -17.98 0.99
N GLY A 116 12.57 -17.90 1.76
CA GLY A 116 13.72 -17.03 1.46
C GLY A 116 13.55 -15.55 1.85
N SER A 117 12.52 -15.19 2.62
CA SER A 117 12.32 -13.82 3.10
C SER A 117 11.85 -13.75 4.55
N ARG A 118 12.49 -12.88 5.34
CA ARG A 118 12.11 -12.56 6.72
C ARG A 118 10.99 -11.53 6.72
N ARG A 119 9.74 -11.97 6.54
CA ARG A 119 8.56 -11.07 6.44
C ARG A 119 7.67 -11.09 7.68
N HIS A 120 7.86 -12.05 8.57
CA HIS A 120 6.92 -12.31 9.66
C HIS A 120 7.61 -12.39 11.01
N LEU A 121 7.06 -11.67 11.98
CA LEU A 121 7.33 -11.90 13.39
C LEU A 121 6.42 -13.03 13.89
N PHE A 122 7.02 -14.02 14.55
CA PHE A 122 6.33 -15.11 15.26
C PHE A 122 5.45 -16.04 14.39
N GLY A 123 5.64 -16.07 13.07
CA GLY A 123 4.82 -16.92 12.18
C GLY A 123 3.37 -16.45 12.04
N THR A 124 3.08 -15.22 12.44
CA THR A 124 1.75 -14.61 12.26
C THR A 124 1.57 -14.12 10.83
N SER A 125 0.33 -14.08 10.32
CA SER A 125 0.03 -13.56 8.98
C SER A 125 0.25 -12.04 8.83
N VAL A 126 0.52 -11.31 9.91
CA VAL A 126 0.68 -9.86 9.88
C VAL A 126 2.12 -9.50 9.51
N GLN A 127 2.29 -8.81 8.39
CA GLN A 127 3.59 -8.33 7.92
C GLN A 127 3.82 -6.90 8.41
N PRO A 128 4.95 -6.60 9.08
CA PRO A 128 5.23 -5.24 9.50
C PRO A 128 5.39 -4.22 8.36
N SER A 129 5.74 -4.67 7.15
CA SER A 129 5.78 -3.82 5.95
C SER A 129 4.41 -3.25 5.58
N GLU A 130 3.31 -3.97 5.87
CA GLU A 130 1.94 -3.46 5.71
C GLU A 130 1.64 -2.27 6.63
N VAL A 131 2.04 -2.37 7.90
CA VAL A 131 1.91 -1.29 8.87
C VAL A 131 2.78 -0.09 8.48
N ALA A 132 3.95 -0.36 7.88
CA ALA A 132 4.87 0.68 7.42
C ALA A 132 4.26 1.55 6.30
N LYS A 133 3.53 0.95 5.35
CA LYS A 133 2.84 1.71 4.28
C LYS A 133 1.90 2.78 4.85
N LEU A 134 1.05 2.42 5.81
CA LEU A 134 0.11 3.37 6.41
C LEU A 134 0.83 4.43 7.25
N THR A 135 1.78 3.98 8.07
CA THR A 135 2.43 4.86 9.04
C THR A 135 3.34 5.89 8.38
N ILE A 136 4.07 5.51 7.33
CA ILE A 136 4.93 6.44 6.61
C ILE A 136 4.09 7.52 5.91
N ILE A 137 2.93 7.18 5.34
CA ILE A 137 2.00 8.16 4.75
C ILE A 137 1.54 9.15 5.81
N ILE A 138 1.08 8.67 6.97
CA ILE A 138 0.65 9.52 8.08
C ILE A 138 1.77 10.47 8.51
N TYR A 139 2.98 9.94 8.68
CA TYR A 139 4.12 10.71 9.14
C TYR A 139 4.62 11.73 8.10
N ILE A 140 4.71 11.33 6.82
CA ILE A 140 5.06 12.23 5.72
C ILE A 140 4.01 13.34 5.59
N ALA A 141 2.71 13.02 5.64
CA ALA A 141 1.64 14.02 5.61
C ALA A 141 1.78 15.04 6.74
N TYR A 142 2.02 14.55 7.97
CA TYR A 142 2.28 15.39 9.12
C TYR A 142 3.51 16.30 8.91
N TRP A 143 4.63 15.71 8.50
CA TRP A 143 5.89 16.41 8.30
C TRP A 143 5.76 17.48 7.21
N LEU A 144 5.22 17.14 6.04
CA LEU A 144 5.01 18.07 4.92
C LEU A 144 4.07 19.23 5.32
N SER A 145 3.00 18.94 6.05
CA SER A 145 2.07 19.97 6.54
C SER A 145 2.73 21.01 7.45
N SER A 146 3.87 20.67 8.08
CA SER A 146 4.60 21.57 8.98
C SER A 146 5.61 22.48 8.28
N LYS A 147 5.98 22.20 7.02
CA LYS A 147 7.09 22.88 6.32
C LYS A 147 6.65 24.04 5.42
N GLY A 148 5.45 23.96 4.83
CA GLY A 148 4.91 25.03 3.97
C GLY A 148 5.85 25.40 2.82
N SER A 149 6.09 26.69 2.60
CA SER A 149 6.93 27.20 1.49
C SER A 149 8.41 26.78 1.58
N ARG A 150 8.90 26.39 2.76
CA ARG A 150 10.29 25.94 2.97
C ARG A 150 10.58 24.58 2.33
N LEU A 151 9.57 23.88 1.81
CA LEU A 151 9.76 22.65 1.04
C LEU A 151 10.59 22.88 -0.23
N LYS A 152 10.64 24.11 -0.76
CA LYS A 152 11.46 24.47 -1.93
C LYS A 152 12.95 24.63 -1.61
N GLU A 153 13.34 24.65 -0.34
CA GLU A 153 14.75 24.69 0.06
C GLU A 153 15.29 23.26 0.12
N VAL A 154 16.39 22.97 -0.57
CA VAL A 154 16.95 21.60 -0.63
C VAL A 154 17.31 21.06 0.76
N SER A 155 17.91 21.88 1.61
CA SER A 155 18.35 21.50 2.96
C SER A 155 17.19 21.25 3.95
N VAL A 156 16.01 21.83 3.70
CA VAL A 156 14.86 21.76 4.62
C VAL A 156 13.74 20.85 4.09
N GLY A 157 13.57 20.81 2.76
CA GLY A 157 12.61 19.98 2.05
C GLY A 157 13.23 18.66 1.60
N LEU A 158 13.99 18.70 0.50
CA LEU A 158 14.46 17.50 -0.19
C LEU A 158 15.33 16.59 0.70
N VAL A 159 16.35 17.12 1.37
CA VAL A 159 17.30 16.30 2.13
C VAL A 159 16.63 15.56 3.28
N PRO A 160 15.88 16.20 4.20
CA PRO A 160 15.24 15.47 5.30
C PRO A 160 14.17 14.49 4.81
N PHE A 161 13.44 14.85 3.74
CA PHE A 161 12.46 13.96 3.11
C PHE A 161 13.13 12.70 2.56
N SER A 162 14.19 12.85 1.77
CA SER A 162 14.94 11.74 1.19
C SER A 162 15.58 10.87 2.26
N VAL A 163 16.14 11.44 3.34
CA VAL A 163 16.73 10.66 4.43
C VAL A 163 15.68 9.78 5.11
N LEU A 164 14.52 10.36 5.43
CA LEU A 164 13.42 9.62 6.02
C LEU A 164 12.92 8.49 5.11
N LEU A 165 12.66 8.81 3.84
CA LEU A 165 12.12 7.85 2.88
C LEU A 165 13.12 6.72 2.63
N SER A 166 14.40 7.05 2.43
CA SER A 166 15.47 6.09 2.23
C SER A 166 15.70 5.19 3.45
N LEU A 167 15.57 5.73 4.67
CA LEU A 167 15.70 4.91 5.89
C LEU A 167 14.65 3.79 5.92
N VAL A 168 13.38 4.13 5.64
CA VAL A 168 12.29 3.15 5.67
C VAL A 168 12.41 2.19 4.49
N ALA A 169 12.67 2.71 3.29
CA ALA A 169 12.89 1.91 2.09
C ALA A 169 14.02 0.89 2.28
N LEU A 170 15.15 1.32 2.85
CA LEU A 170 16.29 0.44 3.12
C LEU A 170 15.91 -0.71 4.06
N LEU A 171 15.21 -0.42 5.16
CA LEU A 171 14.78 -1.46 6.11
C LEU A 171 13.85 -2.51 5.47
N ILE A 172 13.06 -2.12 4.47
CA ILE A 172 12.11 -3.01 3.77
C ILE A 172 12.81 -3.79 2.65
N VAL A 173 13.74 -3.17 1.91
CA VAL A 173 14.60 -3.87 0.94
C VAL A 173 15.41 -4.97 1.59
N LEU A 174 15.91 -4.75 2.81
CA LEU A 174 16.62 -5.76 3.59
C LEU A 174 15.72 -6.92 4.04
N GLN A 175 14.39 -6.80 3.93
CA GLN A 175 13.39 -7.87 4.14
C GLN A 175 12.97 -8.54 2.82
N PRO A 176 13.84 -8.55 1.80
CA PRO A 176 13.51 -8.76 0.39
C PRO A 176 12.07 -8.41 -0.07
N ASP A 177 11.58 -7.21 0.24
CA ASP A 177 10.23 -6.73 -0.15
C ASP A 177 10.32 -5.51 -1.08
N PHE A 178 10.57 -5.78 -2.36
CA PHE A 178 10.78 -4.75 -3.38
C PHE A 178 9.51 -4.02 -3.78
N ASP A 179 8.38 -4.72 -3.83
CA ASP A 179 7.09 -4.15 -4.23
C ASP A 179 6.63 -3.10 -3.22
N THR A 180 6.71 -3.43 -1.93
CA THR A 180 6.38 -2.46 -0.86
C THR A 180 7.34 -1.28 -0.86
N THR A 181 8.63 -1.52 -1.10
CA THR A 181 9.63 -0.45 -1.22
C THR A 181 9.28 0.51 -2.35
N ALA A 182 9.01 -0.01 -3.55
CA ALA A 182 8.65 0.79 -4.72
C ALA A 182 7.37 1.61 -4.47
N LEU A 183 6.36 0.98 -3.87
CA LEU A 183 5.09 1.64 -3.51
C LEU A 183 5.31 2.81 -2.55
N ILE A 184 6.09 2.60 -1.49
CA ILE A 184 6.38 3.64 -0.49
C ILE A 184 7.17 4.79 -1.12
N VAL A 185 8.20 4.49 -1.92
CA VAL A 185 9.00 5.51 -2.60
C VAL A 185 8.15 6.33 -3.55
N LEU A 186 7.35 5.68 -4.41
CA LEU A 186 6.46 6.34 -5.35
C LEU A 186 5.42 7.21 -4.64
N THR A 187 4.75 6.65 -3.62
CA THR A 187 3.74 7.38 -2.83
C THR A 187 4.37 8.57 -2.12
N GLY A 188 5.54 8.41 -1.52
CA GLY A 188 6.29 9.49 -0.89
C GLY A 188 6.60 10.62 -1.87
N LEU A 189 7.15 10.30 -3.05
CA LEU A 189 7.46 11.29 -4.08
C LEU A 189 6.21 12.03 -4.57
N LEU A 190 5.09 11.32 -4.77
CA LEU A 190 3.81 11.93 -5.11
C LEU A 190 3.31 12.88 -4.02
N MET A 191 3.40 12.48 -2.75
CA MET A 191 3.04 13.34 -1.62
C MET A 191 3.93 14.59 -1.56
N PHE A 192 5.23 14.44 -1.80
CA PHE A 192 6.18 15.56 -1.84
C PHE A 192 5.84 16.55 -2.96
N PHE A 193 5.51 16.03 -4.15
CA PHE A 193 5.02 16.83 -5.27
C PHE A 193 3.72 17.58 -4.93
N ILE A 194 2.71 16.88 -4.42
CA ILE A 194 1.41 17.46 -4.04
C ILE A 194 1.58 18.54 -2.96
N ALA A 195 2.54 18.39 -2.05
CA ALA A 195 2.85 19.38 -1.03
C ALA A 195 3.50 20.67 -1.55
N GLY A 196 3.80 20.76 -2.86
CA GLY A 196 4.35 21.95 -3.51
C GLY A 196 5.87 22.00 -3.57
N ALA A 197 6.53 20.85 -3.55
CA ALA A 197 7.96 20.75 -3.82
C ALA A 197 8.33 21.30 -5.21
N ASP A 198 9.58 21.74 -5.34
CA ASP A 198 10.09 22.23 -6.62
C ASP A 198 10.26 21.08 -7.64
N LEU A 199 9.86 21.30 -8.90
CA LEU A 199 9.94 20.25 -9.93
C LEU A 199 11.38 19.78 -10.18
N LYS A 200 12.39 20.65 -10.03
CA LYS A 200 13.79 20.25 -10.20
C LYS A 200 14.22 19.32 -9.07
N GLN A 201 13.78 19.59 -7.83
CA GLN A 201 14.03 18.70 -6.70
C GLN A 201 13.38 17.33 -6.90
N LEU A 202 12.14 17.31 -7.40
CA LEU A 202 11.44 16.06 -7.70
C LEU A 202 12.16 15.28 -8.82
N GLY A 203 12.62 15.96 -9.88
CA GLY A 203 13.41 15.34 -10.94
C GLY A 203 14.70 14.72 -10.42
N ILE A 204 15.45 15.43 -9.58
CA ILE A 204 16.67 14.91 -8.93
C ILE A 204 16.34 13.70 -8.06
N ALA A 205 15.31 13.80 -7.21
CA ALA A 205 14.88 12.70 -6.34
C ALA A 205 14.48 11.45 -7.14
N GLY A 206 13.73 11.64 -8.23
CA GLY A 206 13.31 10.56 -9.12
C GLY A 206 14.49 9.88 -9.82
N VAL A 207 15.44 10.65 -10.36
CA VAL A 207 16.65 10.10 -10.99
C VAL A 207 17.48 9.31 -9.96
N VAL A 208 17.69 9.87 -8.77
CA VAL A 208 18.42 9.17 -7.69
C VAL A 208 17.69 7.89 -7.27
N ALA A 209 16.36 7.92 -7.16
CA ALA A 209 15.56 6.74 -6.82
C ALA A 209 15.68 5.65 -7.89
N ILE A 210 15.62 6.01 -9.18
CA ILE A 210 15.78 5.06 -10.31
C ILE A 210 17.19 4.45 -10.32
N ILE A 211 18.24 5.28 -10.19
CA ILE A 211 19.63 4.78 -10.15
C ILE A 211 19.81 3.82 -8.96
N THR A 212 19.32 4.21 -7.78
CA THR A 212 19.40 3.38 -6.58
C THR A 212 18.66 2.06 -6.77
N PHE A 213 17.46 2.09 -7.34
CA PHE A 213 16.67 0.89 -7.62
C PHE A 213 17.42 -0.07 -8.57
N VAL A 214 17.97 0.45 -9.68
CA VAL A 214 18.75 -0.36 -10.63
C VAL A 214 19.97 -1.00 -9.96
N VAL A 215 20.73 -0.23 -9.18
CA VAL A 215 21.90 -0.75 -8.45
C VAL A 215 21.49 -1.83 -7.44
N VAL A 216 20.44 -1.59 -6.67
CA VAL A 216 19.99 -2.56 -5.65
C VAL A 216 19.53 -3.86 -6.30
N VAL A 217 18.75 -3.79 -7.38
CA VAL A 217 18.21 -5.00 -8.02
C VAL A 217 19.29 -5.81 -8.73
N THR A 218 20.32 -5.18 -9.30
CA THR A 218 21.43 -5.93 -9.92
C THR A 218 22.35 -6.61 -8.91
N GLN A 219 22.38 -6.13 -7.66
CA GLN A 219 23.23 -6.68 -6.59
C GLN A 219 22.55 -7.80 -5.80
N ILE A 220 21.23 -7.97 -5.91
CA ILE A 220 20.47 -8.98 -5.17
C ILE A 220 20.05 -10.09 -6.12
N ASP A 221 20.63 -11.28 -5.96
CA ASP A 221 20.43 -12.45 -6.83
C ASP A 221 18.96 -12.76 -7.10
N TYR A 222 18.12 -12.76 -6.06
CA TYR A 222 16.69 -13.01 -6.20
C TYR A 222 15.99 -11.97 -7.10
N ALA A 223 16.34 -10.70 -6.94
CA ALA A 223 15.71 -9.61 -7.69
C ALA A 223 16.19 -9.60 -9.14
N SER A 224 17.47 -9.85 -9.37
CA SER A 224 18.06 -9.92 -10.71
C SER A 224 17.50 -11.09 -11.52
N VAL A 225 17.30 -12.27 -10.90
CA VAL A 225 16.63 -13.42 -11.53
C VAL A 225 15.22 -13.05 -11.97
N ARG A 226 14.40 -12.45 -11.10
CA ARG A 226 13.03 -12.05 -11.44
C ARG A 226 12.96 -11.02 -12.57
N ILE A 227 13.84 -10.01 -12.57
CA ILE A 227 13.89 -9.04 -13.67
C ILE A 227 14.30 -9.73 -14.97
N ASN A 228 15.29 -10.62 -14.95
CA ASN A 228 15.73 -11.33 -16.14
C ASN A 228 14.64 -12.24 -16.70
N GLU A 229 13.95 -13.00 -15.85
CA GLU A 229 12.78 -13.82 -16.25
C GLU A 229 11.69 -12.94 -16.89
N PHE A 230 11.39 -11.79 -16.30
CA PHE A 230 10.42 -10.84 -16.87
C PHE A 230 10.88 -10.28 -18.22
N LEU A 231 12.15 -9.87 -18.36
CA LEU A 231 12.70 -9.37 -19.61
C LEU A 231 12.77 -10.46 -20.70
N GLN A 232 13.02 -11.71 -20.33
CA GLN A 232 12.97 -12.85 -21.24
C GLN A 232 11.55 -13.11 -21.71
N PHE A 233 10.58 -13.11 -20.78
CA PHE A 233 9.16 -13.23 -21.10
C PHE A 233 8.67 -12.14 -22.08
N LEU A 234 9.13 -10.90 -21.93
CA LEU A 234 8.79 -9.82 -22.88
C LEU A 234 9.33 -10.06 -24.30
N LYS A 235 10.40 -10.84 -24.46
CA LYS A 235 10.99 -11.19 -25.76
C LYS A 235 10.36 -12.43 -26.35
N ASP A 236 10.15 -13.44 -25.52
CA ASP A 236 9.51 -14.71 -25.86
C ASP A 236 8.59 -15.13 -24.70
N PRO A 237 7.26 -15.00 -24.86
CA PRO A 237 6.30 -15.39 -23.84
C PRO A 237 6.41 -16.87 -23.41
N GLY A 238 6.98 -17.75 -24.25
CA GLY A 238 7.22 -19.15 -23.92
C GLY A 238 8.48 -19.42 -23.11
N ALA A 239 9.37 -18.45 -22.99
CA ALA A 239 10.63 -18.54 -22.23
C ALA A 239 10.52 -17.93 -20.81
N GLY A 240 9.34 -17.43 -20.43
CA GLY A 240 9.08 -16.95 -19.07
C GLY A 240 8.92 -18.08 -18.06
N SER A 241 8.80 -17.72 -16.78
CA SER A 241 8.54 -18.72 -15.73
C SER A 241 7.22 -19.46 -15.97
N ASP A 242 7.11 -20.67 -15.42
CA ASP A 242 5.92 -21.52 -15.57
C ASP A 242 4.65 -20.78 -15.13
N GLN A 243 4.75 -19.98 -14.07
CA GLN A 243 3.63 -19.19 -13.55
C GLN A 243 3.19 -18.08 -14.52
N LEU A 244 4.12 -17.36 -15.16
CA LEU A 244 3.78 -16.33 -16.15
C LEU A 244 3.12 -16.96 -17.37
N THR A 245 3.69 -18.04 -17.87
CA THR A 245 3.19 -18.75 -19.05
C THR A 245 1.80 -19.34 -18.79
N ALA A 246 1.58 -19.96 -17.62
CA ALA A 246 0.27 -20.47 -17.23
C ALA A 246 -0.75 -19.34 -17.01
N SER A 247 -0.34 -18.19 -16.47
CA SER A 247 -1.23 -17.02 -16.31
C SER A 247 -1.67 -16.46 -17.66
N LEU A 248 -0.78 -16.41 -18.66
CA LEU A 248 -1.15 -16.03 -20.03
C LEU A 248 -2.10 -17.04 -20.68
N ARG A 249 -1.85 -18.34 -20.50
CA ARG A 249 -2.74 -19.40 -21.04
C ARG A 249 -4.13 -19.32 -20.43
N ALA A 250 -4.23 -19.11 -19.12
CA ALA A 250 -5.51 -18.91 -18.43
C ALA A 250 -6.28 -17.73 -19.06
N LEU A 251 -5.62 -16.58 -19.24
CA LEU A 251 -6.24 -15.42 -19.89
C LEU A 251 -6.64 -15.71 -21.35
N ALA A 252 -5.81 -16.43 -22.10
CA ALA A 252 -6.10 -16.80 -23.49
C ALA A 252 -7.31 -17.75 -23.59
N ASN A 253 -7.48 -18.66 -22.62
CA ASN A 253 -8.58 -19.61 -22.59
C ASN A 253 -9.92 -18.97 -22.25
N GLY A 254 -9.93 -17.88 -21.45
CA GLY A 254 -11.17 -17.18 -21.11
C GLY A 254 -11.82 -16.44 -22.28
N GLY A 255 -11.02 -15.98 -23.26
CA GLY A 255 -11.54 -15.20 -24.38
C GLY A 255 -12.26 -13.93 -23.91
N VAL A 256 -13.25 -13.45 -24.66
CA VAL A 256 -13.98 -12.20 -24.33
C VAL A 256 -15.16 -12.43 -23.38
N LEU A 257 -15.68 -13.66 -23.33
CA LEU A 257 -16.90 -13.99 -22.58
C LEU A 257 -16.61 -14.79 -21.29
N GLY A 258 -15.36 -15.19 -21.08
CA GLY A 258 -14.98 -16.11 -20.02
C GLY A 258 -15.34 -17.57 -20.33
N ALA A 259 -14.66 -18.49 -19.65
CA ALA A 259 -15.00 -19.90 -19.65
C ALA A 259 -16.24 -20.21 -18.80
N GLY A 260 -16.63 -19.33 -17.88
CA GLY A 260 -17.66 -19.55 -16.88
C GLY A 260 -17.07 -19.64 -15.46
N LEU A 261 -17.81 -19.15 -14.47
CA LEU A 261 -17.40 -19.17 -13.06
C LEU A 261 -17.19 -20.60 -12.57
N GLY A 262 -15.96 -20.90 -12.13
CA GLY A 262 -15.57 -22.23 -11.65
C GLY A 262 -15.20 -23.25 -12.74
N ASP A 263 -15.34 -22.89 -14.03
CA ASP A 263 -15.03 -23.75 -15.17
C ASP A 263 -13.61 -23.52 -15.73
N GLY A 264 -12.82 -22.65 -15.09
CA GLY A 264 -11.39 -22.50 -15.40
C GLY A 264 -10.65 -23.82 -15.19
N THR A 265 -9.76 -24.16 -16.13
CA THR A 265 -8.99 -25.41 -16.12
C THR A 265 -7.50 -25.16 -15.88
N THR A 266 -7.02 -23.98 -16.24
CA THR A 266 -5.61 -23.58 -16.09
C THR A 266 -5.36 -22.94 -14.72
N ASN A 267 -6.36 -22.25 -14.18
CA ASN A 267 -6.40 -21.71 -12.81
C ASN A 267 -6.00 -22.74 -11.72
N ILE A 268 -6.31 -24.03 -11.89
CA ILE A 268 -6.02 -25.10 -10.92
C ILE A 268 -4.51 -25.29 -10.72
N LEU A 269 -3.72 -25.05 -11.78
CA LEU A 269 -2.26 -25.20 -11.78
C LEU A 269 -1.54 -23.96 -11.27
N LEU A 270 -2.26 -22.85 -11.05
CA LEU A 270 -1.70 -21.58 -10.63
C LEU A 270 -1.73 -21.42 -9.11
N PRO A 271 -0.70 -20.78 -8.51
CA PRO A 271 -0.79 -20.33 -7.13
C PRO A 271 -1.94 -19.32 -7.00
N PHE A 272 -2.99 -19.68 -6.24
CA PHE A 272 -4.19 -18.86 -6.11
C PHE A 272 -3.93 -17.48 -5.48
N THR A 273 -2.82 -17.29 -4.77
CA THR A 273 -2.45 -16.01 -4.13
C THR A 273 -1.91 -14.99 -5.12
N ASP A 274 -1.19 -15.44 -6.16
CA ASP A 274 -0.36 -14.57 -7.00
C ASP A 274 -0.90 -14.48 -8.44
N SER A 275 -1.94 -15.26 -8.76
CA SER A 275 -2.51 -15.37 -10.11
C SER A 275 -4.02 -15.12 -10.18
N ILE A 276 -4.63 -14.51 -9.15
CA ILE A 276 -6.08 -14.31 -9.09
C ILE A 276 -6.64 -13.51 -10.28
N PHE A 277 -5.85 -12.57 -10.82
CA PHE A 277 -6.24 -11.82 -12.02
C PHE A 277 -6.33 -12.71 -13.27
N ALA A 278 -5.42 -13.67 -13.42
CA ALA A 278 -5.46 -14.63 -14.51
C ALA A 278 -6.69 -15.55 -14.40
N VAL A 279 -7.06 -15.93 -13.17
CA VAL A 279 -8.29 -16.71 -12.91
C VAL A 279 -9.54 -15.90 -13.27
N ILE A 280 -9.57 -14.61 -12.90
CA ILE A 280 -10.66 -13.71 -13.30
C ILE A 280 -10.79 -13.66 -14.83
N GLY A 281 -9.68 -13.45 -15.54
CA GLY A 281 -9.70 -13.41 -17.00
C GLY A 281 -10.11 -14.74 -17.64
N GLU A 282 -9.68 -15.87 -17.09
CA GLU A 282 -10.10 -17.20 -17.58
C GLU A 282 -11.61 -17.41 -17.40
N GLU A 283 -12.17 -17.05 -16.25
CA GLU A 283 -13.56 -17.38 -15.91
C GLU A 283 -14.57 -16.34 -16.40
N LEU A 284 -14.21 -15.06 -16.44
CA LEU A 284 -15.11 -13.94 -16.71
C LEU A 284 -14.84 -13.20 -18.03
N GLY A 285 -13.67 -13.40 -18.65
CA GLY A 285 -13.24 -12.70 -19.86
C GLY A 285 -12.47 -11.42 -19.59
#